data_AF-A0A7V0Z5H6-F1
#
_entry.id   AF-A0A7V0Z5H6-F1
#
_cell.length_a   1.000
_cell.length_b   1.000
_cell.length_c   1.000
_cell.angle_alpha   90.00
_cell.angle_beta   90.00
_cell.angle_gamma   90.00
#
_symmetry.space_group_name_H-M   'P 1'
#
loop_
_entity.id
_entity.type
_entity.pdbx_description
1 polymer ?
#
loop_
_entity_poly.entity_id
_entity_poly.type
_entity_poly.pdbx_seq_one_letter_code
_entity_poly.pdbx_strand_id
1 'polypeptide(L)'
;MDEGHSLRGLIYKQEGNKFLFKLYIEETPNKFIYLNVQETWPGPGKRIFCQLVGDCGIADLPTEEPIEKCNIIKQHRYGKRLIIILDRKIKKRCWFVFLKKEYKKKPGKFYYQVFWIT
;
A
#
# COMPACT_ATOMS: atom_id res chain seq x y z
N MET A 1 -18.29 8.66 -21.29
CA MET A 1 -17.39 7.51 -21.50
C MET A 1 -16.28 7.67 -20.48
N ASP A 2 -16.43 7.02 -19.32
CA ASP A 2 -15.31 6.92 -18.38
C ASP A 2 -14.33 5.94 -19.02
N GLU A 3 -13.19 6.43 -19.52
CA GLU A 3 -12.07 5.55 -19.77
C GLU A 3 -11.72 4.91 -18.42
N GLY A 4 -12.09 3.64 -18.26
CA GLY A 4 -12.00 2.91 -17.01
C GLY A 4 -10.55 2.74 -16.57
N HIS A 5 -9.99 3.79 -15.96
CA HIS A 5 -8.68 3.73 -15.35
C HIS A 5 -8.77 2.78 -14.16
N SER A 6 -8.37 1.53 -14.40
CA SER A 6 -8.13 0.59 -13.31
C SER A 6 -7.02 1.16 -12.44
N LEU A 7 -7.34 1.35 -11.16
CA LEU A 7 -6.38 1.78 -10.15
C LEU A 7 -5.23 0.77 -10.05
N ARG A 8 -4.05 1.21 -9.63
CA ARG A 8 -2.82 0.43 -9.70
C ARG A 8 -2.23 0.14 -8.32
N GLY A 9 -1.75 -1.08 -8.13
CA GLY A 9 -0.79 -1.44 -7.10
C GLY A 9 0.59 -1.59 -7.75
N LEU A 10 1.58 -0.81 -7.29
CA LEU A 10 2.93 -0.79 -7.82
C LEU A 10 3.92 -1.15 -6.72
N ILE A 11 4.84 -2.06 -7.01
CA ILE A 11 5.91 -2.46 -6.09
C ILE A 11 7.27 -2.17 -6.71
N TYR A 12 8.13 -1.50 -5.95
CA TYR A 12 9.51 -1.21 -6.31
C TYR A 12 10.44 -1.84 -5.30
N LYS A 13 11.64 -2.21 -5.73
CA LYS A 13 12.73 -2.55 -4.80
C LYS A 13 13.29 -1.28 -4.17
N GLN A 14 13.83 -1.41 -2.98
CA GLN A 14 14.64 -0.35 -2.36
C GLN A 14 15.80 -0.95 -1.58
N GLU A 15 16.82 -0.13 -1.36
CA GLU A 15 17.96 -0.50 -0.52
C GLU A 15 17.60 -0.28 0.95
N GLY A 16 17.86 -1.29 1.79
CA GLY A 16 17.56 -1.22 3.22
C GLY A 16 17.56 -2.60 3.87
N ASN A 17 17.72 -2.64 5.19
CA ASN A 17 17.78 -3.90 5.95
C ASN A 17 16.41 -4.36 6.49
N LYS A 18 15.46 -3.44 6.71
CA LYS A 18 14.17 -3.76 7.36
C LYS A 18 12.98 -3.82 6.40
N PHE A 19 12.93 -2.93 5.42
CA PHE A 19 11.87 -2.86 4.41
C PHE A 19 12.52 -2.95 3.03
N LEU A 20 12.30 -4.06 2.34
CA LEU A 20 12.97 -4.38 1.08
C LEU A 20 12.24 -3.80 -0.13
N PHE A 21 11.00 -3.36 0.05
CA PHE A 21 10.14 -2.89 -1.04
C PHE A 21 9.37 -1.63 -0.68
N LYS A 22 9.04 -0.85 -1.71
CA LYS A 22 8.10 0.27 -1.68
C LYS A 22 6.82 -0.20 -2.35
N LEU A 23 5.68 -0.03 -1.71
CA LEU A 23 4.36 -0.33 -2.23
C LEU A 23 3.58 0.97 -2.38
N TYR A 24 3.16 1.27 -3.61
CA TYR A 24 2.26 2.36 -3.93
C TYR A 24 0.89 1.77 -4.28
N ILE A 25 -0.14 2.24 -3.60
CA ILE A 25 -1.53 1.80 -3.83
C ILE A 25 -2.32 3.01 -4.29
N GLU A 26 -2.77 3.00 -5.54
CA GLU A 26 -3.58 4.06 -6.10
C GLU A 26 -5.00 4.02 -5.52
N GLU A 27 -5.42 5.09 -4.85
CA GLU A 27 -6.76 5.20 -4.27
C GLU A 27 -7.72 5.97 -5.17
N THR A 28 -7.19 6.92 -5.93
CA THR A 28 -7.90 7.64 -6.99
C THR A 28 -6.93 7.85 -8.13
N PRO A 29 -7.38 8.09 -9.37
CA PRO A 29 -6.47 8.29 -10.49
C PRO A 29 -5.33 9.26 -10.14
N ASN A 30 -4.11 8.77 -10.28
CA ASN A 30 -2.84 9.44 -10.04
C ASN A 30 -2.56 9.89 -8.59
N LYS A 31 -3.30 9.37 -7.58
CA LYS A 31 -3.00 9.57 -6.15
C LYS A 31 -2.80 8.23 -5.44
N PHE A 32 -1.69 8.12 -4.72
CA PHE A 32 -1.22 6.88 -4.14
C PHE A 32 -0.99 7.03 -2.64
N ILE A 33 -1.28 5.96 -1.89
CA ILE A 33 -0.66 5.74 -0.59
C ILE A 33 0.69 5.05 -0.82
N TYR A 34 1.72 5.55 -0.15
CA TYR A 34 3.06 4.99 -0.16
C TYR A 34 3.39 4.30 1.17
N LEU A 35 3.65 2.99 1.09
CA LEU A 35 4.09 2.13 2.19
C LEU A 35 5.48 1.57 1.94
N ASN A 36 6.33 1.56 2.96
CA ASN A 36 7.49 0.69 3.02
C ASN A 36 7.06 -0.68 3.56
N VAL A 37 7.41 -1.76 2.85
CA VAL A 37 6.96 -3.13 3.13
C VAL A 37 8.12 -4.13 3.05
N GLN A 38 7.95 -5.29 3.69
CA GLN A 38 8.99 -6.31 3.81
C GLN A 38 8.88 -7.41 2.76
N GLU A 39 7.68 -7.65 2.25
CA GLU A 39 7.39 -8.62 1.20
C GLU A 39 6.66 -7.92 0.05
N THR A 40 6.64 -8.53 -1.13
CA THR A 40 5.72 -8.13 -2.20
C THR A 40 4.29 -8.59 -1.86
N TRP A 41 3.49 -9.04 -2.81
CA TRP A 41 2.14 -9.53 -2.53
C TRP A 41 2.22 -10.89 -1.79
N PRO A 42 1.86 -10.96 -0.50
CA PRO A 42 2.15 -12.13 0.32
C PRO A 42 1.08 -13.21 0.13
N GLY A 43 1.42 -14.43 0.55
CA GLY A 43 0.48 -15.55 0.58
C GLY A 43 -0.65 -15.38 1.60
N PRO A 44 -1.65 -16.27 1.62
CA PRO A 44 -2.78 -16.19 2.55
C PRO A 44 -2.33 -16.33 4.02
N GLY A 45 -3.08 -15.71 4.94
CA GLY A 45 -2.87 -15.81 6.39
C GLY A 45 -1.70 -14.99 6.93
N LYS A 46 -1.12 -14.10 6.13
CA LYS A 46 0.00 -13.26 6.56
C LYS A 46 -0.51 -11.99 7.23
N ARG A 47 0.29 -11.47 8.16
CA ARG A 47 0.11 -10.16 8.78
C ARG A 47 1.45 -9.45 8.80
N ILE A 48 1.64 -8.56 7.84
CA ILE A 48 2.92 -7.87 7.60
C ILE A 48 2.82 -6.45 8.15
N PHE A 49 3.83 -6.02 8.87
CA PHE A 49 3.94 -4.62 9.29
C PHE A 49 4.42 -3.76 8.12
N CYS A 50 3.75 -2.64 7.91
CA CYS A 50 4.09 -1.65 6.90
C CYS A 50 4.34 -0.31 7.59
N GLN A 51 5.35 0.41 7.11
CA GLN A 51 5.56 1.79 7.50
C GLN A 51 4.83 2.69 6.50
N LEU A 52 3.85 3.47 6.97
CA LEU A 52 3.24 4.52 6.16
C LEU A 52 4.25 5.66 5.97
N VAL A 53 4.54 5.98 4.72
CA VAL A 53 5.36 7.14 4.37
C VAL A 53 4.47 8.36 4.17
N GLY A 54 3.36 8.19 3.45
CA GLY A 54 2.38 9.25 3.22
C GLY A 54 1.57 9.01 1.95
N ASP A 55 1.02 10.09 1.42
CA ASP A 55 0.30 10.14 0.15
C ASP A 55 1.15 10.87 -0.89
N CYS A 56 1.08 10.47 -2.16
CA CYS A 56 1.82 11.09 -3.25
C CYS A 56 1.08 11.05 -4.59
N GLY A 57 1.53 11.87 -5.54
CA GLY A 57 1.01 11.90 -6.91
C GLY A 57 1.81 11.03 -7.88
N ILE A 58 1.32 10.90 -9.12
CA ILE A 58 2.04 10.19 -10.19
C ILE A 58 3.45 10.77 -10.45
N ALA A 59 3.64 12.08 -10.27
CA ALA A 59 4.92 12.75 -10.48
C ALA A 59 5.97 12.40 -9.39
N ASP A 60 5.53 11.87 -8.25
CA ASP A 60 6.41 11.48 -7.14
C ASP A 60 6.80 9.99 -7.20
N LEU A 61 6.26 9.24 -8.17
CA LEU A 61 6.61 7.84 -8.32
C LEU A 61 8.08 7.69 -8.75
N PRO A 62 8.74 6.57 -8.39
CA PRO A 62 10.08 6.30 -8.88
C PRO A 62 10.11 6.27 -10.41
N THR A 63 11.21 6.76 -10.99
CA THR A 63 11.41 6.82 -12.44
C THR A 63 11.72 5.46 -13.05
N GLU A 64 12.24 4.52 -12.26
CA GLU A 64 12.44 3.13 -12.66
C GLU A 64 11.11 2.39 -12.88
N GLU A 65 11.15 1.24 -13.55
CA GLU A 65 9.96 0.38 -13.69
C GLU A 65 9.68 -0.38 -12.38
N PRO A 66 8.40 -0.55 -11.98
CA PRO A 66 8.04 -1.37 -10.84
C PRO A 66 8.38 -2.85 -11.12
N ILE A 67 8.90 -3.53 -10.10
CA ILE A 67 9.16 -4.99 -10.18
C ILE A 67 7.86 -5.81 -10.22
N GLU A 68 6.76 -5.26 -9.70
CA GLU A 68 5.42 -5.81 -9.88
C GLU A 68 4.42 -4.67 -10.07
N LYS A 69 3.57 -4.80 -11.08
CA LYS A 69 2.44 -3.91 -11.37
C LYS A 69 1.16 -4.73 -11.46
N CYS A 70 0.10 -4.31 -10.78
CA CYS A 70 -1.20 -4.95 -10.83
C CYS A 70 -2.33 -3.95 -10.87
N ASN A 71 -3.35 -4.27 -11.66
CA ASN A 71 -4.61 -3.54 -11.62
C ASN A 71 -5.38 -3.91 -10.34
N ILE A 72 -6.14 -2.95 -9.83
CA ILE A 72 -7.05 -3.10 -8.70
C ILE A 72 -8.46 -3.12 -9.29
N ILE A 73 -9.09 -4.30 -9.29
CA ILE A 73 -10.45 -4.49 -9.82
C ILE A 73 -11.53 -4.01 -8.84
N LYS A 74 -11.18 -3.94 -7.54
CA LYS A 74 -12.08 -3.44 -6.50
C LYS A 74 -11.27 -2.85 -5.37
N GLN A 75 -11.70 -1.69 -4.89
CA GLN A 75 -11.22 -1.13 -3.64
C GLN A 75 -12.38 -0.71 -2.75
N HIS A 76 -12.16 -0.72 -1.44
CA HIS A 76 -13.13 -0.23 -0.48
C HIS A 76 -12.43 0.27 0.78
N ARG A 77 -12.78 1.46 1.24
CA ARG A 77 -12.27 2.04 2.48
C ARG A 77 -13.38 2.06 3.53
N TYR A 78 -13.15 1.37 4.65
CA TYR A 78 -14.07 1.32 5.78
C TYR A 78 -13.33 1.71 7.06
N GLY A 79 -13.54 2.95 7.51
CA GLY A 79 -12.85 3.54 8.64
C GLY A 79 -11.32 3.42 8.48
N LYS A 80 -10.70 2.62 9.36
CA LYS A 80 -9.26 2.37 9.35
C LYS A 80 -8.77 1.30 8.37
N ARG A 81 -9.66 0.67 7.59
CA ARG A 81 -9.29 -0.44 6.70
C ARG A 81 -9.41 -0.01 5.24
N LEU A 82 -8.37 -0.26 4.45
CA LEU A 82 -8.40 -0.26 3.00
C LEU A 82 -8.37 -1.71 2.52
N ILE A 83 -9.37 -2.10 1.75
CA ILE A 83 -9.47 -3.42 1.13
C ILE A 83 -9.24 -3.22 -0.36
N ILE A 84 -8.29 -3.96 -0.94
CA ILE A 84 -8.11 -4.02 -2.39
C ILE A 84 -8.20 -5.45 -2.88
N ILE A 85 -8.75 -5.62 -4.07
CA ILE A 85 -8.74 -6.86 -4.84
C ILE A 85 -7.99 -6.58 -6.13
N LEU A 86 -6.92 -7.34 -6.33
CA LEU A 86 -6.04 -7.22 -7.48
C LEU A 86 -6.55 -8.09 -8.64
N ASP A 87 -6.25 -7.66 -9.87
CA ASP A 87 -6.50 -8.42 -11.09
C ASP A 87 -5.45 -9.52 -11.28
N ARG A 88 -5.58 -10.61 -10.52
CA ARG A 88 -4.66 -11.76 -10.59
C ARG A 88 -5.33 -13.03 -10.09
N LYS A 89 -4.81 -14.18 -10.54
CA LYS A 89 -5.35 -15.52 -10.21
C LYS A 89 -5.19 -15.88 -8.73
N ILE A 90 -4.05 -15.56 -8.13
CA ILE A 90 -3.71 -15.88 -6.73
C ILE A 90 -3.28 -14.63 -5.97
N LYS A 91 -3.25 -14.68 -4.62
CA LYS A 91 -2.79 -13.58 -3.76
C LYS A 91 -3.46 -12.23 -4.08
N LYS A 92 -4.77 -12.27 -4.36
CA LYS A 92 -5.51 -11.12 -4.90
C LYS A 92 -6.12 -10.20 -3.85
N ARG A 93 -6.46 -10.71 -2.66
CA ARG A 93 -7.14 -9.94 -1.61
C ARG A 93 -6.10 -9.39 -0.64
N CYS A 94 -6.10 -8.09 -0.43
CA CYS A 94 -5.20 -7.43 0.51
C CYS A 94 -5.99 -6.46 1.38
N TRP A 95 -5.78 -6.52 2.69
CA TRP A 95 -6.38 -5.62 3.66
C TRP A 95 -5.29 -4.83 4.38
N PHE A 96 -5.31 -3.52 4.22
CA PHE A 96 -4.40 -2.60 4.92
C PHE A 96 -5.16 -1.95 6.08
N VAL A 97 -4.67 -2.16 7.31
CA VAL A 97 -5.30 -1.65 8.53
C VAL A 97 -4.43 -0.55 9.13
N PHE A 98 -4.91 0.69 9.10
CA PHE A 98 -4.23 1.90 9.55
C PHE A 98 -4.59 2.24 10.99
N LEU A 99 -3.71 1.95 11.95
CA LEU A 99 -3.92 2.24 13.37
C LEU A 99 -3.19 3.52 13.77
N LYS A 100 -3.95 4.59 14.05
CA LYS A 100 -3.40 5.81 14.65
C LYS A 100 -2.97 5.53 16.09
N LYS A 101 -1.73 5.85 16.43
CA LYS A 101 -1.11 5.66 17.75
C LYS A 101 -0.45 6.96 18.18
N GLU A 102 -0.54 7.28 19.46
CA GLU A 102 0.19 8.40 20.03
C GLU A 102 1.64 7.99 20.34
N TYR A 103 2.58 8.89 20.14
CA TYR A 103 3.97 8.68 20.52
C TYR A 103 4.11 8.73 22.03
N LYS A 104 4.59 7.63 22.64
CA LYS A 104 4.81 7.52 24.09
C LYS A 104 5.62 8.67 24.70
N LYS A 105 6.58 9.22 23.96
CA LYS A 105 7.50 10.28 24.42
C LYS A 105 7.16 11.68 23.89
N LYS A 106 6.08 11.83 23.11
CA LYS A 106 5.70 13.10 22.49
C LYS A 106 4.17 13.24 22.55
N PRO A 107 3.60 13.66 23.70
CA PRO A 107 2.16 13.89 23.85
C PRO A 107 1.61 14.78 22.73
N GLY A 108 0.42 14.44 22.24
CA GLY A 108 -0.23 15.13 21.13
C GLY A 108 0.32 14.82 19.73
N LYS A 109 1.44 14.10 19.61
CA LYS A 109 1.96 13.63 18.32
C LYS A 109 1.51 12.20 18.04
N PHE A 110 1.03 11.97 16.83
CA PHE A 110 0.51 10.68 16.40
C PHE A 110 1.26 10.14 15.19
N TYR A 111 1.26 8.81 15.06
CA TYR A 111 1.74 8.08 13.89
C TYR A 111 0.79 6.97 13.51
N TYR A 112 0.91 6.44 12.30
CA TYR A 112 0.18 5.28 11.87
C TYR A 112 1.03 4.02 11.96
N GLN A 113 0.48 2.96 12.54
CA GLN A 113 0.92 1.59 12.33
C GLN A 113 0.03 0.98 11.26
N VAL A 114 0.63 0.53 10.16
CA VAL A 114 -0.13 -0.12 9.09
C VAL A 114 0.15 -1.61 9.11
N PHE A 115 -0.90 -2.42 9.00
CA PHE A 115 -0.78 -3.87 8.86
C PHE A 115 -1.41 -4.31 7.55
N TRP A 116 -0.65 -5.02 6.74
CA TRP A 116 -1.12 -5.72 5.56
C TRP A 116 -1.49 -7.15 5.91
N ILE A 117 -2.77 -7.50 5.75
CA ILE A 117 -3.36 -8.80 6.03
C ILE A 117 -3.86 -9.42 4.71
N THR A 118 -3.59 -10.70 4.50
CA THR A 118 -3.98 -11.47 3.30
C THR A 118 -4.68 -12.78 3.64
#